data_AF-A0A376GT86-F1
#
_entry.id   AF-A0A376GT86-F1
#
_cell.length_a   1.000
_cell.length_b   1.000
_cell.length_c   1.000
_cell.angle_alpha   90.00
_cell.angle_beta   90.00
_cell.angle_gamma   90.00
#
_symmetry.space_group_name_H-M   'P 1'
#
loop_
_entity.id
_entity.type
_entity.pdbx_description
1 polymer ?
#
loop_
_entity_poly.entity_id
_entity_poly.type
_entity_poly.pdbx_seq_one_letter_code
_entity_poly.pdbx_strand_id
1 'polypeptide(L)' 'MSAESIHWTMRLFVLLVIATCLHEGLRSFYYRRAPVFFFGMIGAALICCFLDFPYLMAEVREMREALSFHK' A
#
# COMPACT_ATOMS: atom_id res chain seq x y z
N MET A 1 20.59 8.35 -9.53
CA MET A 1 19.26 7.79 -9.20
C MET A 1 18.79 8.52 -7.95
N SER A 2 17.74 9.35 -8.03
CA SER A 2 17.30 10.17 -6.88
C SER A 2 16.53 9.31 -5.88
N ALA A 3 16.64 9.59 -4.58
CA ALA A 3 15.91 8.87 -3.53
C ALA A 3 14.39 8.88 -3.79
N GLU A 4 13.89 9.98 -4.38
CA GLU A 4 12.51 10.16 -4.83
C GLU A 4 12.07 9.12 -5.87
N SER A 5 12.93 8.80 -6.86
CA SER A 5 12.62 7.80 -7.89
C SER A 5 12.53 6.38 -7.33
N ILE A 6 13.39 6.05 -6.36
CA ILE A 6 13.36 4.76 -5.65
C ILE A 6 12.08 4.67 -4.82
N HIS A 7 11.70 5.77 -4.16
CA HIS A 7 10.50 5.86 -3.34
C HIS A 7 9.19 5.63 -4.13
N TRP A 8 9.00 6.33 -5.27
CA TRP A 8 7.84 6.09 -6.14
C TRP A 8 7.78 4.64 -6.64
N THR A 9 8.94 4.04 -6.92
CA THR A 9 9.03 2.65 -7.37
C THR A 9 8.61 1.67 -6.27
N MET A 10 8.99 1.91 -5.01
CA MET A 10 8.56 1.09 -3.87
C MET A 10 7.04 1.18 -3.64
N ARG A 11 6.46 2.39 -3.72
CA ARG A 11 5.00 2.57 -3.65
C ARG A 11 4.25 1.84 -4.76
N LEU A 12 4.75 1.94 -5.99
CA LEU A 12 4.15 1.25 -7.13
C LEU A 12 4.20 -0.27 -6.96
N PHE A 13 5.32 -0.77 -6.43
CA PHE A 13 5.49 -2.19 -6.12
C PHE A 13 4.51 -2.67 -5.06
N VAL A 14 4.35 -1.94 -3.96
CA VAL A 14 3.39 -2.28 -2.90
C VAL A 14 1.95 -2.27 -3.42
N LEU A 15 1.57 -1.26 -4.21
CA LEU A 15 0.24 -1.20 -4.85
C LEU A 15 0.00 -2.39 -5.79
N LEU A 16 1.01 -2.78 -6.57
CA LEU A 16 0.96 -3.96 -7.44
C LEU A 16 0.79 -5.25 -6.64
N VAL A 17 1.52 -5.41 -5.54
CA VAL A 17 1.39 -6.57 -4.64
C VAL A 17 -0.03 -6.63 -4.06
N ILE A 18 -0.55 -5.51 -3.54
CA ILE A 18 -1.91 -5.44 -3.01
C ILE A 18 -2.95 -5.79 -4.08
N ALA A 19 -2.86 -5.18 -5.27
CA ALA A 19 -3.79 -5.42 -6.36
C ALA A 19 -3.77 -6.90 -6.81
N THR A 20 -2.58 -7.50 -6.91
CA THR A 20 -2.41 -8.92 -7.26
C THR A 20 -2.98 -9.80 -6.16
N CYS A 21 -2.73 -9.46 -4.89
CA CYS A 21 -3.25 -10.21 -3.75
C CYS A 21 -4.78 -10.17 -3.69
N LEU A 22 -5.40 -9.01 -3.92
CA LEU A 22 -6.84 -8.87 -4.01
C LEU A 22 -7.40 -9.64 -5.21
N HIS A 23 -6.77 -9.56 -6.38
CA HIS A 23 -7.22 -10.25 -7.59
C HIS A 23 -7.21 -11.78 -7.41
N GLU A 24 -6.09 -12.36 -6.95
CA GLU A 24 -5.97 -13.79 -6.70
C GLU A 24 -6.83 -14.25 -5.50
N GLY A 25 -6.97 -13.39 -4.49
CA GLY A 25 -7.88 -13.62 -3.37
C GLY A 25 -9.34 -13.70 -3.81
N LEU A 26 -9.82 -12.72 -4.57
CA LEU A 26 -11.17 -12.69 -5.15
C LEU A 26 -11.39 -13.91 -6.05
N ARG A 27 -10.43 -14.21 -6.93
CA ARG A 27 -10.47 -15.40 -7.79
C ARG A 27 -10.59 -16.68 -6.97
N SER A 28 -9.78 -16.86 -5.93
CA SER A 28 -9.86 -18.04 -5.07
C SER A 28 -11.16 -18.12 -4.28
N PHE A 29 -11.71 -16.98 -3.84
CA PHE A 29 -12.99 -16.91 -3.15
C PHE A 29 -14.14 -17.38 -4.05
N TYR A 30 -14.23 -16.84 -5.28
CA TYR A 30 -15.31 -17.16 -6.22
C TYR A 30 -15.19 -18.58 -6.81
N TYR A 31 -13.99 -19.02 -7.18
CA TYR A 31 -13.81 -20.29 -7.89
C TYR A 31 -13.60 -21.49 -6.96
N ARG A 32 -12.92 -21.31 -5.83
CA ARG A 32 -12.54 -22.43 -4.94
C ARG A 32 -13.28 -22.44 -3.61
N ARG A 33 -14.12 -21.43 -3.31
CA ARG A 33 -14.76 -21.24 -2.00
C ARG A 33 -13.75 -21.41 -0.86
N ALA A 34 -12.56 -20.84 -1.03
CA ALA A 34 -11.46 -20.93 -0.07
C ALA A 34 -11.32 -19.62 0.74
N PRO A 35 -12.20 -19.37 1.73
CA PRO A 35 -12.24 -18.09 2.44
C PRO A 35 -10.96 -17.83 3.24
N VAL A 36 -10.30 -18.87 3.75
CA VAL A 36 -9.05 -18.74 4.53
C VAL A 36 -7.93 -18.10 3.70
N PHE A 37 -7.79 -18.48 2.43
CA PHE A 37 -6.81 -17.87 1.53
C PHE A 37 -7.14 -16.40 1.23
N PHE A 38 -8.42 -16.06 1.09
CA PHE A 38 -8.85 -14.68 0.87
C PHE A 38 -8.54 -13.78 2.07
N PHE A 39 -8.86 -14.23 3.30
CA PHE A 39 -8.55 -13.47 4.51
C PHE A 39 -7.06 -13.31 4.76
N GLY A 40 -6.24 -14.33 4.45
CA GLY A 40 -4.77 -14.22 4.53
C GLY A 40 -4.21 -13.16 3.58
N MET A 41 -4.77 -13.06 2.37
CA MET A 41 -4.34 -12.08 1.35
C MET A 41 -4.77 -10.65 1.70
N ILE A 42 -5.96 -10.48 2.30
CA ILE A 42 -6.37 -9.19 2.87
C ILE A 42 -5.47 -8.77 4.03
N GLY A 43 -5.13 -9.72 4.92
CA GLY A 43 -4.22 -9.46 6.04
C GLY A 43 -2.84 -8.99 5.57
N ALA A 44 -2.27 -9.65 4.56
CA ALA A 44 -1.00 -9.25 3.96
C ALA A 44 -1.07 -7.83 3.36
N ALA A 45 -2.14 -7.51 2.63
CA ALA A 45 -2.35 -6.18 2.07
C ALA A 45 -2.45 -5.09 3.16
N LEU A 46 -3.18 -5.36 4.24
CA LEU A 46 -3.32 -4.43 5.36
C LEU A 46 -1.99 -4.19 6.10
N ILE A 47 -1.17 -5.24 6.26
CA ILE A 47 0.17 -5.12 6.86
C ILE A 47 1.07 -4.23 5.99
N CYS A 48 1.07 -4.44 4.67
CA CYS A 48 1.81 -3.58 3.75
C CYS A 48 1.36 -2.11 3.86
N CYS A 49 0.05 -1.84 3.88
CA CYS A 49 -0.48 -0.49 4.10
C CYS A 49 -0.05 0.11 5.44
N PHE A 50 -0.04 -0.69 6.52
CA PHE A 50 0.37 -0.22 7.85
C PHE A 50 1.84 0.14 7.93
N LEU A 51 2.70 -0.61 7.26
CA LEU A 51 4.14 -0.33 7.20
C LEU A 51 4.43 0.97 6.42
N ASP A 52 3.64 1.29 5.40
CA ASP A 52 3.74 2.54 4.64
C ASP A 52 3.03 3.74 5.31
N PHE A 53 2.06 3.51 6.21
CA PHE A 53 1.25 4.56 6.83
C PHE A 53 2.03 5.62 7.64
N PRO A 54 2.96 5.28 8.55
CA PRO A 54 3.71 6.29 9.31
C PRO A 54 4.56 7.16 8.38
N TYR A 55 5.02 6.61 7.26
CA TYR A 55 5.77 7.35 6.26
C TYR A 55 4.86 8.29 5.45
N LEU A 56 3.66 7.85 5.07
CA LEU A 56 2.64 8.69 4.45
C LEU A 56 2.27 9.89 5.35
N MET A 57 2.15 9.65 6.66
CA MET A 57 1.90 10.69 7.66
C MET A 57 3.06 11.69 7.78
N ALA A 58 4.30 11.24 7.68
CA ALA A 58 5.47 12.12 7.67
C ALA A 58 5.47 13.04 6.44
N GLU A 59 5.20 12.51 5.25
CA GLU A 59 5.16 13.28 4.00
C GLU A 59 4.02 14.32 4.02
N VAL A 60 2.84 13.95 4.54
CA VAL A 60 1.71 14.89 4.72
C VAL A 60 2.06 15.99 5.72
N ARG A 61 2.83 15.68 6.77
CA ARG A 61 3.30 16.66 7.74
C ARG A 61 4.25 17.67 7.10
N GLU A 62 5.23 17.20 6.33
CA GLU A 62 6.17 18.07 5.60
C GLU A 62 5.45 18.98 4.59
N MET A 63 4.48 18.45 3.84
CA MET A 63 3.67 19.26 2.94
C MET A 63 2.84 20.32 3.68
N ARG A 64 2.25 19.98 4.84
CA ARG A 64 1.51 20.93 5.67
C ARG A 64 2.40 22.04 6.22
N GLU A 65 3.61 21.71 6.65
CA GLU A 65 4.58 22.68 7.15
C GLU A 65 5.03 23.63 6.02
N ALA A 66 5.31 23.10 4.82
CA ALA A 66 5.64 23.90 3.64
C ALA A 66 4.50 24.86 3.21
N LEU A 67 3.24 24.40 3.26
CA LEU A 67 2.05 25.22 2.98
C LEU A 67 1.83 26.32 4.04
N SER A 68 2.23 26.08 5.29
CA SER A 68 2.09 27.07 6.36
C SER A 68 3.09 28.22 6.26
N PHE A 69 4.26 27.99 5.65
CA PHE A 69 5.30 29.01 5.42
C PHE A 69 4.95 30.02 4.30
N HIS A 70 3.97 29.71 3.46
CA HIS A 70 3.51 30.58 2.36
C HIS A 70 2.30 31.45 2.70
N LYS A 71 1.83 31.42 3.96
CA LYS A 71 0.84 32.35 4.52
C LYS A 71 1.50 33.35 5.45
#